data_AF-A0AAD5XRI4-F1
#
_entry.id   AF-A0AAD5XRI4-F1
#
_cell.length_a   1.000
_cell.length_b   1.000
_cell.length_c   1.000
_cell.angle_alpha   90.00
_cell.angle_beta   90.00
_cell.angle_gamma   90.00
#
_symmetry.space_group_name_H-M   'P 1'
#
loop_
_entity.id
_entity.type
_entity.pdbx_description
1 polymer ?
#
loop_
_entity_poly.entity_id
_entity_poly.type
_entity_poly.pdbx_seq_one_letter_code
_entity_poly.pdbx_strand_id
1 'polypeptide(L)'
;MSTQQRNQEKKKKPTTTQNEVNHKQTKELPHLPENIESMKILTKKSTSKLTKGGKSLTLTKNPIKVLKYFSLYLVDSLITLIINISNNAFKISLILGFSATFIAVLNTFFLENGSKVDELKHSLIWFGYWIALGVASSIGLGTGLHTFVLFLGPHIAHTTITAYTCGNMDFDIRGEESFECKSTIQSDINIWIIFVKVAWESFFWGLGTSLGELPPYFVARAAAAAGSDDEDFDSIEKILSTPKEKRSFNESVQVYMYNLMHNFGFFGILLCASIPNPLFDLA
;
A
#
# COMPACT_ATOMS: atom_id res chain seq x y z
N MET A 1 -62.38 -18.94 66.30
CA MET A 1 -61.58 -17.72 66.51
C MET A 1 -60.90 -17.39 65.18
N SER A 2 -61.62 -16.69 64.31
CA SER A 2 -61.63 -15.22 64.17
C SER A 2 -60.46 -14.73 63.29
N THR A 3 -60.71 -14.49 61.99
CA THR A 3 -60.85 -13.15 61.35
C THR A 3 -59.49 -12.41 61.28
N GLN A 4 -58.91 -12.00 60.14
CA GLN A 4 -59.40 -11.14 59.05
C GLN A 4 -58.46 -11.32 57.83
N GLN A 5 -58.95 -11.61 56.61
CA GLN A 5 -59.49 -10.67 55.59
C GLN A 5 -58.52 -9.61 55.04
N ARG A 6 -58.08 -9.80 53.78
CA ARG A 6 -58.50 -8.99 52.59
C ARG A 6 -57.71 -9.45 51.35
N ASN A 7 -58.36 -10.09 50.37
CA ASN A 7 -58.97 -9.50 49.16
C ASN A 7 -57.91 -9.12 48.11
N GLN A 8 -57.97 -9.42 46.81
CA GLN A 8 -58.92 -10.07 45.89
C GLN A 8 -58.06 -10.37 44.63
N GLU A 9 -57.96 -11.60 44.11
CA GLU A 9 -58.87 -12.21 43.13
C GLU A 9 -59.13 -11.35 41.87
N LYS A 10 -58.60 -11.74 40.70
CA LYS A 10 -59.42 -12.33 39.60
C LYS A 10 -58.65 -12.61 38.29
N LYS A 11 -58.84 -13.86 37.85
CA LYS A 11 -58.70 -14.45 36.52
C LYS A 11 -59.25 -13.56 35.37
N LYS A 12 -58.62 -13.62 34.19
CA LYS A 12 -59.22 -14.13 32.91
C LYS A 12 -58.35 -13.82 31.67
N LYS A 13 -58.00 -14.86 30.90
CA LYS A 13 -57.93 -14.81 29.41
C LYS A 13 -59.36 -14.59 28.88
N PRO A 14 -59.66 -14.05 27.66
CA PRO A 14 -58.93 -14.36 26.40
C PRO A 14 -58.95 -13.25 25.27
N THR A 15 -58.31 -13.55 24.13
CA THR A 15 -58.67 -13.21 22.72
C THR A 15 -58.59 -11.76 22.16
N THR A 16 -57.67 -11.61 21.20
CA THR A 16 -57.72 -10.82 19.93
C THR A 16 -57.95 -9.31 19.95
N THR A 17 -56.94 -8.53 19.54
CA THR A 17 -57.10 -7.56 18.43
C THR A 17 -55.73 -7.27 17.80
N GLN A 18 -55.68 -7.32 16.46
CA GLN A 18 -54.62 -6.76 15.62
C GLN A 18 -54.45 -5.27 15.90
N ASN A 19 -53.22 -4.77 15.83
CA ASN A 19 -52.78 -3.44 15.38
C ASN A 19 -51.59 -2.96 16.21
N GLU A 20 -50.38 -3.13 15.70
CA GLU A 20 -49.36 -2.10 15.88
C GLU A 20 -48.40 -2.11 14.70
N VAL A 21 -48.69 -1.15 13.82
CA VAL A 21 -47.98 -0.76 12.63
C VAL A 21 -47.03 0.38 13.02
N ASN A 22 -45.84 0.38 12.41
CA ASN A 22 -44.93 1.53 12.25
C ASN A 22 -44.22 2.09 13.49
N HIS A 23 -42.95 1.72 13.63
CA HIS A 23 -41.92 2.73 13.91
C HIS A 23 -40.60 2.38 13.20
N LYS A 24 -40.50 2.75 11.92
CA LYS A 24 -39.21 3.03 11.28
C LYS A 24 -39.20 4.51 10.93
N GLN A 25 -38.36 5.24 11.66
CA GLN A 25 -38.05 6.64 11.41
C GLN A 25 -37.61 6.84 9.96
N THR A 26 -38.49 7.44 9.16
CA THR A 26 -38.10 8.12 7.93
C THR A 26 -37.36 9.38 8.35
N LYS A 27 -36.02 9.35 8.33
CA LYS A 27 -35.23 10.58 8.33
C LYS A 27 -35.62 11.34 7.06
N GLU A 28 -36.16 12.54 7.25
CA GLU A 28 -36.56 13.43 6.16
C GLU A 28 -35.38 13.68 5.22
N LEU A 29 -35.62 13.34 3.95
CA LEU A 29 -34.76 13.67 2.81
C LEU A 29 -34.99 15.18 2.52
N PRO A 30 -33.93 15.98 2.29
CA PRO A 30 -34.11 17.35 1.79
C PRO A 30 -34.92 17.30 0.49
N HIS A 31 -35.94 18.15 0.35
CA HIS A 31 -36.80 18.23 -0.84
C HIS A 31 -35.95 18.37 -2.11
N LEU A 32 -35.76 17.25 -2.79
CA LEU A 32 -35.06 17.17 -4.07
C LEU A 32 -36.08 17.44 -5.17
N PRO A 33 -35.76 18.21 -6.22
CA PRO A 33 -36.70 18.44 -7.32
C PRO A 33 -37.14 17.11 -7.95
N GLU A 34 -38.44 16.97 -8.19
CA GLU A 34 -39.17 15.75 -8.58
C GLU A 34 -38.57 15.02 -9.82
N ASN A 35 -37.86 15.77 -10.67
CA ASN A 35 -37.14 15.28 -11.85
C ASN A 35 -35.87 14.48 -11.51
N ILE A 36 -35.17 14.81 -10.41
CA ILE A 36 -33.95 14.10 -9.98
C ILE A 36 -34.30 12.80 -9.24
N GLU A 37 -35.41 12.79 -8.51
CA GLU A 37 -35.87 11.61 -7.77
C GLU A 37 -36.37 10.51 -8.72
N SER A 38 -37.13 10.87 -9.75
CA SER A 38 -37.56 9.95 -10.80
C SER A 38 -36.38 9.35 -11.58
N MET A 39 -35.34 10.14 -11.88
CA MET A 39 -34.08 9.66 -12.47
C MET A 39 -33.32 8.69 -11.56
N LYS A 40 -33.24 8.95 -10.25
CA LYS A 40 -32.60 8.04 -9.26
C LYS A 40 -33.36 6.72 -9.10
N ILE A 41 -34.69 6.74 -9.19
CA ILE A 41 -35.51 5.53 -9.14
C ILE A 41 -35.30 4.66 -10.39
N LEU A 42 -35.22 5.26 -11.57
CA LEU A 42 -34.99 4.55 -12.84
C LEU A 42 -33.59 3.91 -12.93
N THR A 43 -32.57 4.62 -12.45
CA THR A 43 -31.19 4.12 -12.37
C THR A 43 -31.08 2.96 -11.37
N LYS A 44 -31.60 3.12 -10.14
CA LYS A 44 -31.61 2.07 -9.10
C LYS A 44 -32.39 0.81 -9.50
N LYS A 45 -33.52 0.96 -10.22
CA LYS A 45 -34.31 -0.16 -10.77
C LYS A 45 -33.56 -0.92 -11.87
N SER A 46 -32.65 -0.25 -12.58
CA SER A 46 -31.83 -0.87 -13.63
C SER A 46 -30.62 -1.62 -13.05
N THR A 47 -29.96 -1.07 -12.02
CA THR A 47 -28.82 -1.72 -11.33
C THR A 47 -29.25 -2.94 -10.53
N SER A 48 -30.42 -2.91 -9.88
CA SER A 48 -30.98 -4.02 -9.09
C SER A 48 -31.48 -5.20 -9.92
N LYS A 49 -31.82 -4.99 -11.21
CA LYS A 49 -32.13 -6.08 -12.14
C LYS A 49 -30.90 -6.89 -12.55
N LEU A 50 -29.69 -6.33 -12.41
CA LEU A 50 -28.42 -6.98 -12.79
C LEU A 50 -27.79 -7.79 -11.64
N THR A 51 -27.88 -7.34 -10.39
CA THR A 51 -27.39 -8.12 -9.23
C THR A 51 -28.15 -9.42 -8.99
N LYS A 52 -29.40 -9.52 -9.48
CA LYS A 52 -30.21 -10.75 -9.42
C LYS A 52 -29.89 -11.77 -10.52
N GLY A 53 -29.15 -11.40 -11.55
CA GLY A 53 -28.73 -12.31 -12.62
C GLY A 53 -27.22 -12.50 -12.53
N GLY A 54 -26.75 -13.46 -11.74
CA GLY A 54 -25.34 -13.75 -11.46
C GLY A 54 -24.50 -14.12 -12.69
N LYS A 55 -24.29 -13.18 -13.59
CA LYS A 55 -23.38 -13.28 -14.73
C LYS A 55 -22.24 -12.31 -14.49
N SER A 56 -21.03 -12.85 -14.30
CA SER A 56 -19.79 -12.08 -14.27
C SER A 56 -19.70 -11.22 -15.54
N LEU A 57 -19.79 -9.90 -15.36
CA LEU A 57 -19.70 -8.94 -16.45
C LEU A 57 -18.22 -8.75 -16.80
N THR A 58 -17.74 -9.49 -17.81
CA THR A 58 -16.40 -9.30 -18.36
C THR A 58 -16.43 -8.13 -19.36
N LEU A 59 -15.47 -7.20 -19.23
CA LEU A 59 -15.36 -5.99 -20.05
C LEU A 59 -15.36 -6.28 -21.57
N THR A 60 -14.86 -7.45 -21.96
CA THR A 60 -14.68 -7.89 -23.34
C THR A 60 -15.96 -8.37 -24.04
N LYS A 61 -16.98 -8.84 -23.31
CA LYS A 61 -18.16 -9.49 -23.91
C LYS A 61 -19.27 -8.52 -24.34
N ASN A 62 -19.37 -7.33 -23.74
CA ASN A 62 -20.41 -6.34 -24.05
C ASN A 62 -19.95 -4.89 -23.78
N PRO A 63 -19.01 -4.31 -24.56
CA PRO A 63 -18.39 -3.02 -24.27
C PRO A 63 -19.39 -1.85 -24.23
N ILE A 64 -20.38 -1.83 -25.14
CA ILE A 64 -21.36 -0.74 -25.24
C ILE A 64 -22.33 -0.73 -24.04
N LYS A 65 -22.71 -1.91 -23.53
CA LYS A 65 -23.57 -2.00 -22.34
C LYS A 65 -22.83 -1.52 -21.10
N VAL A 66 -21.57 -1.93 -20.94
CA VAL A 66 -20.74 -1.49 -19.81
C VAL A 66 -20.54 0.02 -19.84
N LEU A 67 -20.24 0.61 -21.00
CA LEU A 67 -20.05 2.04 -21.14
C LEU A 67 -21.31 2.84 -20.78
N LYS A 68 -22.50 2.37 -21.19
CA LYS A 68 -23.77 3.02 -20.85
C LYS A 68 -24.09 2.95 -19.34
N TYR A 69 -23.80 1.82 -18.69
CA TYR A 69 -24.02 1.71 -17.25
C TYR A 69 -22.99 2.50 -16.44
N PHE A 70 -21.75 2.55 -16.92
CA PHE A 70 -20.70 3.37 -16.33
C PHE A 70 -21.02 4.86 -16.42
N SER A 71 -21.46 5.37 -17.59
CA SER A 71 -21.85 6.77 -17.71
C SER A 71 -23.05 7.14 -16.84
N LEU A 72 -24.02 6.23 -16.69
CA LEU A 72 -25.18 6.41 -15.81
C LEU A 72 -24.79 6.40 -14.33
N TYR A 73 -23.82 5.57 -13.94
CA TYR A 73 -23.23 5.60 -12.61
C TYR A 73 -22.43 6.89 -12.36
N LEU A 74 -21.66 7.37 -13.35
CA LEU A 74 -20.96 8.65 -13.25
C LEU A 74 -21.92 9.81 -13.02
N VAL A 75 -23.05 9.86 -13.74
CA VAL A 75 -24.07 10.91 -13.57
C VAL A 75 -24.70 10.84 -12.17
N ASP A 76 -25.08 9.65 -11.68
CA ASP A 76 -25.65 9.51 -10.33
C ASP A 76 -24.64 9.88 -9.23
N SER A 77 -23.38 9.50 -9.42
CA SER A 77 -22.28 9.82 -8.51
C SER A 77 -21.98 11.33 -8.49
N LEU A 78 -22.00 11.99 -9.66
CA LEU A 78 -21.85 13.44 -9.78
C LEU A 78 -23.01 14.20 -9.12
N ILE A 79 -24.25 13.77 -9.36
CA ILE A 79 -25.43 14.39 -8.71
C ILE A 79 -25.35 14.24 -7.20
N THR A 80 -24.99 13.05 -6.71
CA THR A 80 -24.86 12.80 -5.27
C THR A 80 -23.72 13.61 -4.66
N LEU A 81 -22.60 13.78 -5.38
CA LEU A 81 -21.49 14.62 -4.97
C LEU A 81 -21.90 16.11 -4.92
N ILE A 82 -22.63 16.62 -5.92
CA ILE A 82 -23.13 18.01 -5.93
C ILE A 82 -24.09 18.27 -4.77
N ILE A 83 -25.03 17.36 -4.51
CA ILE A 83 -25.97 17.46 -3.38
C ILE A 83 -25.20 17.44 -2.04
N ASN A 84 -24.22 16.54 -1.91
CA ASN A 84 -23.43 16.41 -0.68
C ASN A 84 -22.50 17.61 -0.46
N ILE A 85 -21.94 18.18 -1.53
CA ILE A 85 -21.16 19.43 -1.49
C ILE A 85 -22.06 20.59 -1.11
N SER A 86 -23.26 20.70 -1.69
CA SER A 86 -24.20 21.78 -1.36
C SER A 86 -24.66 21.71 0.09
N ASN A 87 -25.01 20.52 0.58
CA ASN A 87 -25.46 20.32 1.96
C ASN A 87 -24.35 20.51 3.01
N ASN A 88 -23.09 20.24 2.65
CA ASN A 88 -21.93 20.40 3.53
C ASN A 88 -21.03 21.56 3.12
N ALA A 89 -21.53 22.50 2.29
CA ALA A 89 -20.73 23.57 1.69
C ALA A 89 -19.97 24.40 2.73
N PHE A 90 -20.60 24.65 3.88
CA PHE A 90 -19.97 25.34 5.00
C PHE A 90 -18.79 24.57 5.61
N LYS A 91 -18.91 23.25 5.80
CA LYS A 91 -17.83 22.40 6.34
C LYS A 91 -16.67 22.29 5.35
N ILE A 92 -16.99 22.15 4.06
CA ILE A 92 -15.98 22.07 2.99
C ILE A 92 -15.26 23.42 2.85
N SER A 93 -15.98 24.53 2.94
CA SER A 93 -15.41 25.88 2.94
C SER A 93 -14.48 26.10 4.14
N LEU A 94 -14.85 25.61 5.32
CA LEU A 94 -14.01 25.68 6.53
C LEU A 94 -12.73 24.83 6.38
N ILE A 95 -12.84 23.62 5.83
CA ILE A 95 -11.68 22.75 5.56
C ILE A 95 -10.77 23.38 4.50
N LEU A 96 -11.33 23.89 3.41
CA LEU A 96 -10.58 24.59 2.37
C LEU A 96 -9.90 25.84 2.92
N GLY A 97 -10.61 26.63 3.74
CA GLY A 97 -10.07 27.80 4.42
C GLY A 97 -8.92 27.45 5.35
N PHE A 98 -9.07 26.42 6.19
CA PHE A 98 -8.01 25.94 7.07
C PHE A 98 -6.82 25.38 6.29
N SER A 99 -7.07 24.68 5.19
CA SER A 99 -5.99 24.21 4.32
C SER A 99 -5.26 25.37 3.63
N ALA A 100 -5.98 26.41 3.21
CA ALA A 100 -5.41 27.58 2.56
C ALA A 100 -4.59 28.43 3.54
N THR A 101 -5.08 28.62 4.77
CA THR A 101 -4.32 29.32 5.82
C THR A 101 -3.11 28.50 6.26
N PHE A 102 -3.24 27.18 6.36
CA PHE A 102 -2.12 26.29 6.65
C PHE A 102 -1.04 26.34 5.56
N ILE A 103 -1.44 26.31 4.28
CA ILE A 103 -0.53 26.47 3.14
C ILE A 103 0.13 27.86 3.18
N ALA A 104 -0.60 28.92 3.51
CA ALA A 104 -0.04 30.27 3.62
C ALA A 104 1.00 30.36 4.76
N VAL A 105 0.71 29.78 5.93
CA VAL A 105 1.64 29.71 7.08
C VAL A 105 2.88 28.88 6.75
N LEU A 106 2.71 27.76 6.06
CA LEU A 106 3.83 26.97 5.57
C LEU A 106 4.69 27.78 4.60
N ASN A 107 4.09 28.48 3.64
CA ASN A 107 4.82 29.31 2.69
C ASN A 107 5.61 30.43 3.38
N THR A 108 5.05 31.10 4.40
CA THR A 108 5.78 32.12 5.16
C THR A 108 6.93 31.51 5.97
N PHE A 109 6.71 30.35 6.57
CA PHE A 109 7.74 29.62 7.33
C PHE A 109 8.87 29.12 6.43
N PHE A 110 8.54 28.66 5.23
CA PHE A 110 9.50 28.23 4.21
C PHE A 110 10.28 29.42 3.62
N LEU A 111 9.67 30.62 3.51
CA LEU A 111 10.34 31.84 3.07
C LEU A 111 11.41 32.31 4.07
N GLU A 112 11.12 32.23 5.37
CA GLU A 112 12.02 32.71 6.44
C GLU A 112 13.18 31.74 6.71
N ASN A 113 12.97 30.43 6.52
CA ASN A 113 14.00 29.40 6.68
C ASN A 113 14.63 28.96 5.35
N GLY A 114 14.52 29.77 4.28
CA GLY A 114 14.82 29.39 2.90
C GLY A 114 16.10 28.59 2.71
N SER A 115 17.22 29.00 3.31
CA SER A 115 18.50 28.29 3.17
C SER A 115 18.50 26.87 3.76
N LYS A 116 17.92 26.66 4.94
CA LYS A 116 17.81 25.32 5.56
C LYS A 116 16.77 24.45 4.85
N VAL A 117 15.74 25.08 4.31
CA VAL A 117 14.67 24.42 3.56
C VAL A 117 15.17 23.91 2.22
N ASP A 118 16.00 24.70 1.53
CA ASP A 118 16.58 24.31 0.25
C ASP A 118 17.57 23.15 0.42
N GLU A 119 18.43 23.17 1.44
CA GLU A 119 19.30 22.03 1.75
C GLU A 119 18.50 20.75 2.10
N LEU A 120 17.42 20.89 2.87
CA LEU A 120 16.53 19.77 3.19
C LEU A 120 15.84 19.24 1.94
N LYS A 121 15.37 20.13 1.06
CA LYS A 121 14.71 19.78 -0.21
C LYS A 121 15.66 18.99 -1.11
N HIS A 122 16.90 19.46 -1.30
CA HIS A 122 17.89 18.74 -2.08
C HIS A 122 18.21 17.36 -1.49
N SER A 123 18.30 17.27 -0.17
CA SER A 123 18.53 15.98 0.53
C SER A 123 17.34 15.02 0.36
N LEU A 124 16.11 15.50 0.49
CA LEU A 124 14.90 14.70 0.31
C LEU A 124 14.73 14.23 -1.14
N ILE A 125 15.01 15.08 -2.12
CA ILE A 125 14.96 14.70 -3.55
C ILE A 125 16.02 13.63 -3.85
N TRP A 126 17.23 13.79 -3.31
CA TRP A 126 18.31 12.82 -3.49
C TRP A 126 17.95 11.44 -2.93
N PHE A 127 17.54 11.36 -1.66
CA PHE A 127 17.17 10.08 -1.06
C PHE A 127 15.85 9.54 -1.62
N GLY A 128 14.91 10.42 -1.96
CA GLY A 128 13.67 10.06 -2.66
C GLY A 128 13.92 9.43 -4.02
N TYR A 129 14.93 9.91 -4.76
CA TYR A 129 15.38 9.31 -6.01
C TYR A 129 15.89 7.88 -5.79
N TRP A 130 16.74 7.65 -4.78
CA TRP A 130 17.25 6.32 -4.45
C TRP A 130 16.14 5.35 -4.00
N ILE A 131 15.18 5.83 -3.19
CA ILE A 131 13.99 5.04 -2.83
C ILE A 131 13.18 4.70 -4.08
N ALA A 132 12.93 5.66 -4.97
CA ALA A 132 12.15 5.45 -6.18
C ALA A 132 12.83 4.45 -7.12
N LEU A 133 14.15 4.52 -7.28
CA LEU A 133 14.93 3.53 -8.03
C LEU A 133 14.84 2.13 -7.38
N GLY A 134 14.91 2.04 -6.06
CA GLY A 134 14.73 0.78 -5.33
C GLY A 134 13.34 0.17 -5.56
N VAL A 135 12.28 0.99 -5.49
CA VAL A 135 10.90 0.56 -5.78
C VAL A 135 10.78 0.10 -7.23
N ALA A 136 11.30 0.88 -8.18
CA ALA A 136 11.27 0.53 -9.60
C ALA A 136 12.04 -0.78 -9.89
N SER A 137 13.13 -1.03 -9.16
CA SER A 137 13.91 -2.27 -9.24
C SER A 137 13.09 -3.50 -8.81
N SER A 138 12.26 -3.38 -7.77
CA SER A 138 11.40 -4.49 -7.28
C SER A 138 10.12 -4.72 -8.09
N ILE A 139 9.48 -3.65 -8.59
CA ILE A 139 8.24 -3.76 -9.39
C ILE A 139 8.55 -4.15 -10.85
N GLY A 140 9.77 -3.83 -11.32
CA GLY A 140 10.20 -4.00 -12.70
C GLY A 140 10.50 -5.45 -13.10
N LEU A 141 9.45 -6.21 -13.44
CA LEU A 141 9.45 -7.36 -14.36
C LEU A 141 10.55 -8.44 -14.20
N GLY A 142 11.25 -8.51 -13.06
CA GLY A 142 12.28 -9.51 -12.79
C GLY A 142 13.73 -9.12 -13.12
N THR A 143 14.09 -7.84 -13.23
CA THR A 143 15.50 -7.42 -13.51
C THR A 143 16.11 -6.55 -12.41
N GLY A 144 15.94 -6.97 -11.15
CA GLY A 144 16.46 -6.26 -9.98
C GLY A 144 17.97 -5.99 -10.05
N LEU A 145 18.76 -6.99 -10.46
CA LEU A 145 20.21 -6.84 -10.66
C LEU A 145 20.55 -5.89 -11.79
N HIS A 146 19.79 -5.90 -12.90
CA HIS A 146 20.05 -4.98 -13.99
C HIS A 146 19.93 -3.52 -13.53
N THR A 147 18.94 -3.23 -12.68
CA THR A 147 18.76 -1.89 -12.12
C THR A 147 19.90 -1.55 -11.15
N PHE A 148 20.35 -2.51 -10.34
CA PHE A 148 21.55 -2.35 -9.51
C PHE A 148 22.80 -2.03 -10.35
N VAL A 149 23.08 -2.80 -11.40
CA VAL A 149 24.24 -2.64 -12.29
C VAL A 149 24.21 -1.32 -13.07
N LEU A 150 23.03 -0.76 -13.35
CA LEU A 150 22.91 0.51 -14.07
C LEU A 150 23.03 1.75 -13.18
N PHE A 151 22.66 1.67 -11.91
CA PHE A 151 22.58 2.87 -11.06
C PHE A 151 23.44 2.77 -9.80
N LEU A 152 23.15 1.83 -8.89
CA LEU A 152 23.87 1.76 -7.61
C LEU A 152 25.31 1.27 -7.78
N GLY A 153 25.54 0.26 -8.64
CA GLY A 153 26.87 -0.28 -8.93
C GLY A 153 27.84 0.78 -9.46
N PRO A 154 27.49 1.52 -10.53
CA PRO A 154 28.31 2.61 -11.06
C PRO A 154 28.55 3.73 -10.04
N HIS A 155 27.57 4.05 -9.19
CA HIS A 155 27.74 5.03 -8.12
C HIS A 155 28.80 4.59 -7.10
N ILE A 156 28.75 3.33 -6.63
CA ILE A 156 29.76 2.78 -5.71
C ILE A 156 31.14 2.73 -6.37
N ALA A 157 31.20 2.30 -7.64
CA ALA A 157 32.43 2.24 -8.41
C ALA A 157 33.04 3.63 -8.59
N HIS A 158 32.24 4.64 -8.93
CA HIS A 158 32.69 6.01 -9.11
C HIS A 158 33.21 6.60 -7.80
N THR A 159 32.49 6.44 -6.68
CA THR A 159 32.97 6.87 -5.35
C THR A 159 34.29 6.21 -4.99
N THR A 160 34.44 4.93 -5.30
CA THR A 160 35.67 4.17 -5.02
C THR A 160 36.84 4.69 -5.86
N ILE A 161 36.63 4.88 -7.17
CA ILE A 161 37.65 5.42 -8.07
C ILE A 161 38.08 6.82 -7.62
N THR A 162 37.12 7.71 -7.36
CA THR A 162 37.40 9.07 -6.89
C THR A 162 38.19 9.07 -5.58
N ALA A 163 37.83 8.21 -4.63
CA ALA A 163 38.57 8.08 -3.38
C ALA A 163 40.06 7.73 -3.64
N TYR A 164 40.33 6.71 -4.45
CA TYR A 164 41.69 6.31 -4.75
C TYR A 164 42.46 7.34 -5.61
N THR A 165 41.79 8.07 -6.49
CA THR A 165 42.43 9.14 -7.27
C THR A 165 42.77 10.36 -6.43
N CYS A 166 41.91 10.75 -5.50
CA CYS A 166 42.15 11.88 -4.60
C CYS A 166 43.12 11.51 -3.46
N GLY A 167 43.25 10.22 -3.13
CA GLY A 167 44.00 9.77 -1.96
C GLY A 167 43.32 10.13 -0.63
N ASN A 168 42.05 10.55 -0.66
CA ASN A 168 41.24 10.88 0.50
C ASN A 168 39.73 10.77 0.22
N MET A 169 38.94 11.00 1.27
CA MET A 169 37.47 10.95 1.23
C MET A 169 36.83 12.33 1.25
N ASP A 170 37.59 13.40 0.99
CA ASP A 170 37.14 14.79 1.05
C ASP A 170 36.65 15.26 -0.34
N PHE A 171 35.48 14.75 -0.72
CA PHE A 171 34.78 15.07 -1.95
C PHE A 171 33.28 14.84 -1.75
N ASP A 172 32.43 15.55 -2.49
CA ASP A 172 30.98 15.33 -2.38
C ASP A 172 30.53 14.22 -3.33
N ILE A 173 29.58 13.40 -2.91
CA ILE A 173 28.93 12.37 -3.76
C ILE A 173 27.61 12.86 -4.37
N ARG A 174 27.21 14.09 -4.04
CA ARG A 174 25.94 14.72 -4.41
C ARG A 174 26.17 16.18 -4.81
N GLY A 175 25.34 16.70 -5.72
CA GLY A 175 25.42 18.09 -6.18
C GLY A 175 26.19 18.29 -7.48
N GLU A 176 26.28 19.55 -7.91
CA GLU A 176 26.87 19.95 -9.20
C GLU A 176 28.39 19.73 -9.24
N GLU A 177 29.10 19.98 -8.13
CA GLU A 177 30.55 19.73 -7.96
C GLU A 177 30.84 18.36 -7.32
N SER A 178 30.05 17.34 -7.69
CA SER A 178 30.24 15.99 -7.15
C SER A 178 31.44 15.29 -7.77
N PHE A 179 32.12 14.46 -6.97
CA PHE A 179 33.28 13.65 -7.32
C PHE A 179 34.56 14.44 -7.67
N GLU A 180 34.63 15.70 -7.27
CA GLU A 180 35.83 16.53 -7.37
C GLU A 180 36.63 16.52 -6.05
N CYS A 181 37.96 16.40 -6.14
CA CYS A 181 38.83 16.41 -4.97
C CYS A 181 38.89 17.81 -4.34
N LYS A 182 38.41 17.98 -3.11
CA LYS A 182 38.46 19.27 -2.39
C LYS A 182 39.77 19.51 -1.65
N SER A 183 40.43 18.43 -1.24
CA SER A 183 41.70 18.46 -0.51
C SER A 183 42.74 17.58 -1.18
N THR A 184 44.01 17.97 -1.06
CA THR A 184 45.18 17.21 -1.51
C THR A 184 45.86 16.46 -0.36
N ILE A 185 45.31 16.53 0.86
CA ILE A 185 45.84 15.80 2.01
C ILE A 185 45.56 14.32 1.81
N GLN A 186 46.60 13.49 1.84
CA GLN A 186 46.46 12.05 1.75
C GLN A 186 46.02 11.46 3.09
N SER A 187 45.10 10.51 3.04
CA SER A 187 44.62 9.74 4.18
C SER A 187 44.59 8.25 3.82
N ASP A 188 44.76 7.37 4.80
CA ASP A 188 44.66 5.93 4.56
C ASP A 188 43.22 5.55 4.17
N ILE A 189 43.03 5.15 2.92
CA ILE A 189 41.73 4.71 2.39
C ILE A 189 41.54 3.24 2.72
N ASN A 190 40.41 2.91 3.34
CA ASN A 190 39.99 1.54 3.59
C ASN A 190 38.59 1.30 3.00
N ILE A 191 38.30 0.06 2.60
CA ILE A 191 37.02 -0.37 2.04
C ILE A 191 35.85 0.02 2.96
N TRP A 192 36.06 -0.04 4.28
CA TRP A 192 35.06 0.33 5.27
C TRP A 192 34.67 1.81 5.19
N ILE A 193 35.64 2.70 4.98
CA ILE A 193 35.40 4.14 4.90
C ILE A 193 34.60 4.46 3.63
N ILE A 194 34.92 3.78 2.52
CA ILE A 194 34.18 3.89 1.26
C ILE A 194 32.74 3.37 1.44
N PHE A 195 32.58 2.22 2.09
CA PHE A 195 31.27 1.65 2.40
C PHE A 195 30.41 2.61 3.21
N VAL A 196 30.94 3.20 4.29
CA VAL A 196 30.22 4.17 5.11
C VAL A 196 29.81 5.41 4.30
N LYS A 197 30.64 5.84 3.33
CA LYS A 197 30.34 7.01 2.49
C LYS A 197 29.15 6.80 1.55
N VAL A 198 28.96 5.58 1.03
CA VAL A 198 27.83 5.21 0.14
C VAL A 198 26.68 4.49 0.87
N ALA A 199 26.77 4.40 2.20
CA ALA A 199 25.87 3.59 3.00
C ALA A 199 24.43 4.13 2.95
N TRP A 200 24.25 5.46 2.91
CA TRP A 200 22.92 6.05 2.89
C TRP A 200 22.21 5.81 1.55
N GLU A 201 22.90 5.99 0.43
CA GLU A 201 22.39 5.70 -0.91
C GLU A 201 22.00 4.22 -1.01
N SER A 202 22.87 3.33 -0.52
CA SER A 202 22.63 1.89 -0.50
C SER A 202 21.45 1.50 0.42
N PHE A 203 21.33 2.15 1.58
CA PHE A 203 20.24 1.93 2.52
C PHE A 203 18.90 2.37 1.94
N PHE A 204 18.81 3.58 1.38
CA PHE A 204 17.58 4.10 0.80
C PHE A 204 17.16 3.34 -0.46
N TRP A 205 18.12 2.85 -1.24
CA TRP A 205 17.84 1.88 -2.30
C TRP A 205 17.17 0.62 -1.73
N GLY A 206 17.80 -0.03 -0.74
CA GLY A 206 17.28 -1.24 -0.12
C GLY A 206 15.91 -1.04 0.52
N LEU A 207 15.69 0.13 1.15
CA LEU A 207 14.39 0.54 1.64
C LEU A 207 13.36 0.61 0.51
N GLY A 208 13.71 1.23 -0.62
CA GLY A 208 12.86 1.26 -1.80
C GLY A 208 12.49 -0.12 -2.32
N THR A 209 13.45 -1.05 -2.41
CA THR A 209 13.21 -2.44 -2.82
C THR A 209 12.22 -3.13 -1.88
N SER A 210 12.40 -2.99 -0.56
CA SER A 210 11.47 -3.55 0.43
C SER A 210 10.05 -2.98 0.31
N LEU A 211 9.91 -1.70 -0.07
CA LEU A 211 8.63 -1.04 -0.26
C LEU A 211 7.92 -1.51 -1.54
N GLY A 212 8.64 -1.77 -2.63
CA GLY A 212 8.01 -2.24 -3.86
C GLY A 212 7.63 -3.72 -3.86
N GLU A 213 8.17 -4.52 -2.91
CA GLU A 213 7.69 -5.89 -2.64
C GLU A 213 6.43 -5.94 -1.76
N LEU A 214 6.00 -4.82 -1.18
CA LEU A 214 4.87 -4.75 -0.25
C LEU A 214 3.49 -5.04 -0.93
N PRO A 215 3.20 -4.57 -2.17
CA PRO A 215 1.94 -4.88 -2.84
C PRO A 215 1.67 -6.38 -3.03
N PRO A 216 2.57 -7.20 -3.63
CA PRO A 216 2.34 -8.64 -3.76
C PRO A 216 2.26 -9.33 -2.39
N TYR A 217 3.01 -8.87 -1.39
CA TYR A 217 2.91 -9.38 -0.03
C TYR A 217 1.50 -9.21 0.56
N PHE A 218 0.87 -8.04 0.40
CA PHE A 218 -0.50 -7.85 0.89
C PHE A 218 -1.53 -8.67 0.13
N VAL A 219 -1.33 -8.89 -1.17
CA VAL A 219 -2.18 -9.78 -1.97
C VAL A 219 -2.08 -11.22 -1.46
N ALA A 220 -0.86 -11.75 -1.32
CA ALA A 220 -0.61 -13.09 -0.79
C ALA A 220 -1.16 -13.25 0.64
N ARG A 221 -0.97 -12.24 1.50
CA ARG A 221 -1.51 -12.25 2.87
C ARG A 221 -3.04 -12.23 2.91
N ALA A 222 -3.68 -11.47 2.01
CA ALA A 222 -5.14 -11.44 1.91
C ALA A 222 -5.70 -12.76 1.37
N ALA A 223 -5.01 -13.38 0.42
CA ALA A 223 -5.32 -14.71 -0.11
C ALA A 223 -5.24 -15.79 0.99
N ALA A 224 -4.11 -15.86 1.70
CA ALA A 224 -3.94 -16.77 2.83
C ALA A 224 -4.99 -16.58 3.94
N ALA A 225 -5.34 -15.33 4.26
CA ALA A 225 -6.38 -15.03 5.24
C ALA A 225 -7.80 -15.40 4.75
N ALA A 226 -8.03 -15.41 3.44
CA ALA A 226 -9.28 -15.85 2.83
C ALA A 226 -9.39 -17.38 2.71
N GLY A 227 -8.34 -18.13 3.07
CA GLY A 227 -8.28 -19.58 2.95
C GLY A 227 -8.23 -20.05 1.51
N SER A 228 -7.67 -19.26 0.59
CA SER A 228 -7.34 -19.76 -0.75
C SER A 228 -6.11 -20.64 -0.63
N ASP A 229 -6.25 -21.91 -0.99
CA ASP A 229 -5.14 -22.86 -1.13
C ASP A 229 -4.24 -22.39 -2.29
N ASP A 230 -3.09 -21.81 -1.96
CA ASP A 230 -2.08 -21.44 -2.95
C ASP A 230 -1.36 -22.71 -3.42
N GLU A 231 -1.30 -22.95 -4.75
CA GLU A 231 -0.70 -24.15 -5.35
C GLU A 231 0.77 -24.38 -4.90
N ASP A 232 1.48 -23.29 -4.57
CA ASP A 232 2.86 -23.32 -4.07
C ASP A 232 2.96 -23.90 -2.64
N PHE A 233 2.00 -23.61 -1.76
CA PHE A 233 1.96 -24.18 -0.41
C PHE A 233 1.67 -25.69 -0.44
N ASP A 234 0.74 -26.11 -1.30
CA ASP A 234 0.42 -27.52 -1.53
C ASP A 234 1.63 -28.32 -2.05
N SER A 235 2.49 -27.68 -2.84
CA SER A 235 3.72 -28.30 -3.37
C SER A 235 4.73 -28.60 -2.26
N ILE A 236 4.90 -27.69 -1.30
CA ILE A 236 5.82 -27.84 -0.17
C ILE A 236 5.33 -28.93 0.79
N GLU A 237 4.02 -29.01 1.07
CA GLU A 237 3.45 -30.05 1.94
C GLU A 237 3.60 -31.46 1.36
N LYS A 238 3.46 -31.61 0.04
CA LYS A 238 3.75 -32.87 -0.68
C LYS A 238 5.24 -33.27 -0.59
N ILE A 239 6.16 -32.31 -0.62
CA ILE A 239 7.60 -32.57 -0.46
C ILE A 239 7.92 -32.96 1.00
N LEU A 240 7.29 -32.31 1.98
CA LEU A 240 7.47 -32.62 3.40
C LEU A 240 6.98 -34.03 3.76
N SER A 241 5.90 -34.50 3.14
CA SER A 241 5.34 -35.86 3.31
C SER A 241 6.12 -36.95 2.56
N THR A 242 7.00 -36.59 1.61
CA THR A 242 7.87 -37.54 0.91
C THR A 242 9.06 -37.95 1.81
N PRO A 243 9.40 -39.26 1.93
CA PRO A 243 10.54 -39.72 2.73
C PRO A 243 11.89 -39.12 2.28
N LYS A 244 12.80 -38.85 3.23
CA LYS A 244 14.11 -38.21 2.97
C LYS A 244 14.95 -38.89 1.87
N GLU A 245 14.82 -40.19 1.69
CA GLU A 245 15.59 -40.99 0.71
C GLU A 245 15.13 -40.82 -0.74
N LYS A 246 13.95 -40.24 -0.99
CA LYS A 246 13.42 -40.02 -2.35
C LYS A 246 13.51 -38.56 -2.81
N ARG A 247 14.02 -37.65 -1.97
CA ARG A 247 14.05 -36.22 -2.28
C ARG A 247 15.21 -35.89 -3.21
N SER A 248 14.93 -35.08 -4.23
CA SER A 248 15.97 -34.45 -5.05
C SER A 248 16.81 -33.47 -4.22
N PHE A 249 17.99 -33.10 -4.71
CA PHE A 249 18.83 -32.09 -4.05
C PHE A 249 18.10 -30.75 -3.91
N ASN A 250 17.38 -30.32 -4.95
CA ASN A 250 16.59 -29.08 -4.93
C ASN A 250 15.46 -29.14 -3.89
N GLU A 251 14.76 -30.26 -3.80
CA GLU A 251 13.69 -30.47 -2.80
C GLU A 251 14.24 -30.52 -1.37
N SER A 252 15.43 -31.09 -1.20
CA SER A 252 16.11 -31.12 0.10
C SER A 252 16.55 -29.72 0.55
N VAL A 253 17.04 -28.90 -0.38
CA VAL A 253 17.37 -27.48 -0.15
C VAL A 253 16.10 -26.69 0.17
N GLN A 254 14.99 -26.91 -0.54
CA GLN A 254 13.70 -26.27 -0.25
C GLN A 254 13.20 -26.62 1.16
N VAL A 255 13.24 -27.88 1.57
CA VAL A 255 12.84 -28.32 2.94
C VAL A 255 13.77 -27.73 4.00
N TYR A 256 15.08 -27.66 3.72
CA TYR A 256 16.02 -27.02 4.63
C TYR A 256 15.70 -25.53 4.80
N MET A 257 15.45 -24.81 3.69
CA MET A 257 15.13 -23.39 3.71
C MET A 257 13.79 -23.11 4.42
N TYR A 258 12.78 -23.97 4.20
CA TYR A 258 11.52 -23.94 4.94
C TYR A 258 11.73 -24.11 6.45
N ASN A 259 12.47 -25.13 6.86
CA ASN A 259 12.78 -25.36 8.28
C ASN A 259 13.63 -24.24 8.88
N LEU A 260 14.55 -23.65 8.13
CA LEU A 260 15.37 -22.51 8.54
C LEU A 260 14.48 -21.28 8.80
N MET A 261 13.59 -20.94 7.86
CA MET A 261 12.64 -19.84 8.03
C MET A 261 11.66 -20.09 9.19
N HIS A 262 11.13 -21.30 9.33
CA HIS A 262 10.17 -21.62 10.39
C HIS A 262 10.82 -21.63 11.78
N ASN A 263 12.04 -22.15 11.90
CA ASN A 263 12.74 -22.24 13.20
C ASN A 263 13.37 -20.91 13.64
N PHE A 264 13.95 -20.14 12.71
CA PHE A 264 14.61 -18.87 13.01
C PHE A 264 13.71 -17.65 12.79
N GLY A 265 12.48 -17.86 12.30
CA GLY A 265 11.48 -16.82 12.07
C GLY A 265 12.05 -15.66 11.25
N PHE A 266 11.96 -14.45 11.81
CA PHE A 266 12.47 -13.22 11.18
C PHE A 266 13.94 -13.32 10.77
N PHE A 267 14.82 -13.88 11.61
CA PHE A 267 16.25 -13.97 11.30
C PHE A 267 16.53 -14.98 10.20
N GLY A 268 15.71 -16.03 10.08
CA GLY A 268 15.80 -16.98 8.97
C GLY A 268 15.45 -16.31 7.64
N ILE A 269 14.37 -15.53 7.63
CA ILE A 269 13.96 -14.75 6.45
C ILE A 269 15.02 -13.70 6.08
N LEU A 270 15.53 -12.97 7.08
CA LEU A 270 16.57 -11.96 6.87
C LEU A 270 17.83 -12.56 6.27
N LEU A 271 18.27 -13.72 6.77
CA LEU A 271 19.46 -14.41 6.26
C LEU A 271 19.26 -14.92 4.84
N CYS A 272 18.10 -15.50 4.54
CA CYS A 272 17.75 -15.92 3.17
C CYS A 272 17.68 -14.73 2.19
N ALA A 273 17.18 -13.58 2.63
CA ALA A 273 17.13 -12.37 1.82
C ALA A 273 18.49 -11.67 1.67
N SER A 274 19.39 -11.81 2.66
CA SER A 274 20.72 -11.16 2.68
C SER A 274 21.77 -11.93 1.90
N ILE A 275 21.54 -13.22 1.62
CA ILE A 275 22.39 -13.98 0.72
C ILE A 275 22.03 -13.51 -0.70
N PRO A 276 22.96 -12.85 -1.42
CA PRO A 276 22.72 -12.54 -2.83
C PRO A 276 22.36 -13.85 -3.50
N ASN A 277 21.33 -13.84 -4.33
CA ASN A 277 20.81 -15.03 -4.97
C ASN A 277 21.42 -15.14 -6.36
N PRO A 278 22.69 -15.59 -6.53
CA PRO A 278 23.30 -15.73 -7.85
C PRO A 278 22.57 -16.77 -8.70
N LEU A 279 21.68 -17.58 -8.11
CA LEU A 279 20.91 -18.60 -8.83
C LEU A 279 19.70 -18.03 -9.58
N PHE A 280 19.20 -16.84 -9.20
CA PHE A 280 18.02 -16.22 -9.84
C PHE A 280 18.36 -15.32 -11.03
N ASP A 281 19.63 -14.92 -11.21
CA ASP A 281 20.10 -14.11 -12.36
C ASP A 281 20.86 -14.91 -13.42
N LEU A 282 21.17 -16.18 -13.15
CA LEU A 282 21.88 -17.09 -14.05
C LEU A 282 20.99 -18.17 -14.66
N ALA A 283 19.66 -18.06 -14.51
CA ALA A 283 18.66 -18.98 -15.05
C ALA A 283 17.91 -18.37 -16.24
#